data_AF-A0A381QVP3-F1
#
_entry.id   AF-A0A381QVP3-F1
#
_cell.length_a   1.000
_cell.length_b   1.000
_cell.length_c   1.000
_cell.angle_alpha   90.00
_cell.angle_beta   90.00
_cell.angle_gamma   90.00
#
_symmetry.space_group_name_H-M   'P 1'
#
loop_
_entity.id
_entity.type
_entity.pdbx_description
1 polymer ?
#
loop_
_entity_poly.entity_id
_entity_poly.type
_entity_poly.pdbx_seq_one_letter_code
_entity_poly.pdbx_strand_id
1 'polypeptide(L)'
;VSEIACPRCGEEEALLGRREGPPGEETITVTCESCALEWVRDLTPRCPSCGSTAVRPALRSIVEKSRGTQLSIQSMRAVHLCPDCDAEQLEIWNRSNTPLRPEELPHDAD
;
A
#
# COMPACT_ATOMS: atom_id res chain seq x y z
N VAL A 1 -2.16 -2.24 -8.52
CA VAL A 1 -1.11 -3.10 -7.95
C VAL A 1 0.17 -2.76 -8.69
N SER A 2 1.28 -2.49 -8.00
CA SER A 2 2.57 -2.30 -8.68
C SER A 2 3.15 -3.68 -8.93
N GLU A 3 3.00 -4.18 -10.16
CA GLU A 3 3.61 -5.42 -10.63
C GLU A 3 5.14 -5.26 -10.63
N ILE A 4 5.84 -6.27 -10.12
CA ILE A 4 7.31 -6.29 -10.01
C ILE A 4 7.81 -7.19 -11.13
N ALA A 5 8.65 -6.66 -12.00
CA ALA A 5 9.30 -7.41 -13.06
C ALA A 5 10.82 -7.29 -12.99
N CYS A 6 11.54 -8.32 -13.44
CA CYS A 6 12.99 -8.26 -13.56
C CYS A 6 13.38 -7.19 -14.59
N PRO A 7 14.19 -6.17 -14.22
CA PRO A 7 14.52 -5.08 -15.14
C PRO A 7 15.46 -5.50 -16.28
N ARG A 8 15.98 -6.73 -16.26
CA ARG A 8 16.84 -7.26 -17.33
C ARG A 8 16.10 -8.16 -18.30
N CYS A 9 15.30 -9.12 -17.83
CA CYS A 9 14.66 -10.12 -18.68
C CYS A 9 13.12 -10.09 -18.68
N GLY A 10 12.50 -9.22 -17.87
CA GLY A 10 11.04 -9.09 -17.80
C GLY A 10 10.33 -10.22 -17.07
N GLU A 11 11.04 -11.10 -16.35
CA GLU A 11 10.45 -12.15 -15.52
C GLU A 11 9.60 -11.55 -14.39
N GLU A 12 8.39 -12.06 -14.17
CA GLU A 12 7.42 -11.53 -13.21
C GLU A 12 7.06 -12.54 -12.11
N GLU A 13 7.27 -13.84 -12.37
CA GLU A 13 6.83 -14.91 -11.48
C GLU A 13 8.01 -15.51 -10.69
N ALA A 14 9.10 -15.85 -11.39
CA ALA A 14 10.27 -16.50 -10.80
C ALA A 14 11.22 -15.50 -10.10
N LEU A 15 10.70 -14.85 -9.05
CA LEU A 15 11.37 -13.81 -8.27
C LEU A 15 11.46 -14.21 -6.79
N LEU A 16 12.68 -14.25 -6.25
CA LEU A 16 12.94 -14.49 -4.83
C LEU A 16 13.19 -13.16 -4.10
N GLY A 17 12.46 -12.91 -3.01
CA GLY A 17 12.64 -11.72 -2.17
C GLY A 17 13.36 -12.02 -0.85
N ARG A 18 14.38 -11.24 -0.52
CA ARG A 18 15.09 -11.26 0.76
C ARG A 18 14.94 -9.91 1.47
N ARG A 19 14.48 -9.94 2.72
CA ARG A 19 14.37 -8.75 3.59
C ARG A 19 15.57 -8.67 4.51
N GLU A 20 16.18 -7.49 4.60
CA GLU A 20 17.36 -7.24 5.43
C GLU A 20 17.22 -5.90 6.13
N GLY A 21 17.88 -5.73 7.27
CA GLY A 21 17.83 -4.50 8.07
C GLY A 21 16.89 -4.58 9.27
N PRO A 22 16.92 -3.57 10.16
CA PRO A 22 16.06 -3.50 11.32
C PRO A 22 14.63 -3.09 10.94
N PRO A 23 13.63 -3.36 11.81
CA PRO A 23 12.26 -2.91 11.58
C PRO A 23 12.17 -1.39 11.34
N GLY A 24 11.56 -0.98 10.24
CA GLY A 24 11.42 0.42 9.82
C GLY A 24 12.48 0.91 8.83
N GLU A 25 13.55 0.15 8.62
CA GLU A 25 14.62 0.45 7.64
C GLU A 25 14.91 -0.77 6.77
N GLU A 26 13.94 -1.66 6.59
CA GLU A 26 14.13 -2.88 5.82
C GLU A 26 14.37 -2.57 4.34
N THR A 27 15.40 -3.22 3.79
CA THR A 27 15.63 -3.30 2.35
C THR A 27 15.08 -4.62 1.84
N ILE A 28 14.47 -4.61 0.65
CA ILE A 28 14.06 -5.83 -0.04
C ILE A 28 14.93 -6.00 -1.28
N THR A 29 15.84 -6.97 -1.22
CA THR A 29 16.61 -7.41 -2.39
C THR A 29 15.81 -8.47 -3.12
N VAL A 30 15.68 -8.32 -4.43
CA VAL A 30 14.98 -9.25 -5.32
C VAL A 30 16.00 -9.93 -6.21
N THR A 31 15.93 -11.25 -6.30
CA THR A 31 16.75 -12.08 -7.17
C THR A 31 15.84 -12.70 -8.22
N CYS A 32 16.14 -12.49 -9.51
CA CYS A 32 15.45 -13.16 -10.60
C CYS A 32 16.05 -14.55 -10.81
N GLU A 33 15.24 -15.60 -10.69
CA GLU A 33 15.73 -16.98 -10.85
C GLU A 33 16.00 -17.34 -12.32
N SER A 34 15.38 -16.64 -13.27
CA SER A 34 15.56 -16.86 -14.72
C SER A 34 16.88 -16.31 -15.27
N CYS A 35 17.38 -15.18 -14.75
CA CYS A 35 18.61 -14.53 -15.25
C CYS A 35 19.65 -14.20 -14.18
N ALA A 36 19.40 -14.56 -12.92
CA ALA A 36 20.26 -14.33 -11.76
C ALA A 36 20.54 -12.84 -11.44
N LEU A 37 19.79 -11.89 -12.03
CA LEU A 37 19.95 -10.49 -11.65
C LEU A 37 19.44 -10.27 -10.23
N GLU A 38 20.24 -9.59 -9.42
CA GLU A 38 19.86 -9.08 -8.10
C GLU A 38 19.71 -7.56 -8.13
N TRP A 39 18.64 -7.05 -7.53
CA TRP A 39 18.43 -5.61 -7.40
C TRP A 39 17.66 -5.27 -6.13
N VAL A 40 17.85 -4.05 -5.63
CA VAL A 40 17.07 -3.52 -4.51
C VAL A 40 15.75 -2.97 -5.02
N ARG A 41 14.64 -3.39 -4.42
CA ARG A 41 13.31 -2.86 -4.74
C ARG A 41 13.17 -1.44 -4.20
N ASP A 42 12.76 -0.51 -5.06
CA ASP A 42 12.35 0.83 -4.62
C ASP A 42 11.03 0.73 -3.84
N LEU A 43 11.09 1.00 -2.53
CA LEU A 43 9.93 1.02 -1.63
C LEU A 43 9.35 2.42 -1.46
N THR A 44 9.90 3.44 -2.15
CA THR A 44 9.44 4.82 -2.05
C THR A 44 7.95 4.89 -2.43
N PRO A 45 7.06 5.30 -1.51
CA PRO A 45 5.65 5.44 -1.82
C PRO A 45 5.43 6.46 -2.95
N ARG A 46 4.62 6.09 -3.95
CA ARG A 46 4.30 6.92 -5.11
C ARG A 46 2.80 6.91 -5.36
N CYS A 47 2.28 8.03 -5.86
CA CYS A 47 0.90 8.09 -6.32
C CYS A 47 0.71 7.12 -7.51
N PRO A 48 -0.25 6.18 -7.46
CA PRO A 48 -0.49 5.26 -8.57
C PRO A 48 -1.07 5.96 -9.81
N SER A 49 -1.65 7.15 -9.65
CA SER A 49 -2.28 7.90 -10.75
C SER A 49 -1.30 8.82 -11.47
N CYS A 50 -0.45 9.57 -10.74
CA CYS A 50 0.45 10.56 -11.33
C CYS A 50 1.95 10.27 -11.13
N GLY A 51 2.30 9.22 -10.39
CA GLY A 51 3.70 8.83 -10.14
C GLY A 51 4.47 9.71 -9.13
N SER A 52 3.85 10.78 -8.62
CA SER A 52 4.47 11.70 -7.65
C SER A 52 4.92 10.98 -6.38
N THR A 53 6.11 11.31 -5.88
CA THR A 53 6.63 10.89 -4.58
C THR A 53 6.21 11.83 -3.44
N ALA A 54 5.53 12.95 -3.75
CA ALA A 54 5.09 13.93 -2.77
C ALA A 54 3.82 13.49 -2.01
N VAL A 55 3.68 12.18 -1.75
CA VAL A 55 2.54 11.62 -1.02
C VAL A 55 2.65 11.84 0.48
N ARG A 56 1.52 11.77 1.19
CA ARG A 56 1.43 11.97 2.64
C ARG A 56 0.84 10.73 3.31
N PRO A 57 1.45 10.23 4.40
CA PRO A 57 0.89 9.11 5.12
C PRO A 57 -0.42 9.51 5.81
N ALA A 58 -1.40 8.62 5.76
CA ALA A 58 -2.65 8.71 6.50
C ALA A 58 -3.07 7.32 6.99
N LEU A 59 -4.04 7.27 7.89
CA LEU A 59 -4.63 6.01 8.34
C LEU A 59 -6.00 5.81 7.70
N ARG A 60 -6.27 4.60 7.22
CA ARG A 60 -7.60 4.18 6.77
C ARG A 60 -8.11 3.06 7.66
N SER A 61 -9.34 3.17 8.12
CA SER A 61 -9.97 2.11 8.91
C SER A 61 -10.35 0.93 8.02
N ILE A 62 -10.31 -0.27 8.62
CA ILE A 62 -10.86 -1.50 8.09
C ILE A 62 -12.00 -1.88 9.03
N VAL A 63 -13.20 -2.04 8.46
CA VAL A 63 -14.41 -2.35 9.23
C VAL A 63 -14.97 -3.70 8.83
N GLU A 64 -15.58 -4.39 9.77
CA GLU A 64 -16.35 -5.60 9.53
C GLU A 64 -17.76 -5.45 10.10
N LYS A 65 -18.71 -6.22 9.55
CA LYS A 65 -20.02 -6.39 10.16
C LYS A 65 -19.87 -7.20 11.45
N SER A 66 -20.37 -6.62 12.53
CA SER A 66 -20.56 -7.33 13.80
C SER A 66 -21.94 -8.02 13.79
N ARG A 67 -22.54 -8.27 14.96
CA ARG A 67 -23.89 -8.87 15.02
C ARG A 67 -24.93 -7.86 14.50
N GLY A 68 -25.75 -8.30 13.54
CA GLY A 68 -26.76 -7.45 12.91
C GLY A 68 -26.17 -6.53 11.84
N THR A 69 -26.62 -5.28 11.78
CA THR A 69 -26.20 -4.30 10.75
C THR A 69 -25.07 -3.37 11.19
N GLN A 70 -24.53 -3.56 12.40
CA GLN A 70 -23.52 -2.67 12.97
C GLN A 70 -22.13 -2.96 12.40
N LEU A 71 -21.47 -1.91 11.89
CA LEU A 71 -20.07 -1.94 11.48
C LEU A 71 -19.15 -1.57 12.64
N SER A 72 -18.07 -2.32 12.80
CA SER A 72 -17.04 -2.07 13.82
C SER A 72 -15.68 -1.95 13.16
N ILE A 73 -14.87 -0.97 13.59
CA ILE A 73 -13.47 -0.87 13.18
C ILE A 73 -12.71 -2.05 13.80
N GLN A 74 -12.13 -2.90 12.96
CA GLN A 74 -11.31 -4.03 13.39
C GLN A 74 -9.83 -3.66 13.42
N SER A 75 -9.39 -2.83 12.46
CA SER A 75 -8.00 -2.43 12.35
C SER A 75 -7.85 -1.14 11.53
N MET A 76 -6.61 -0.68 11.37
CA MET A 76 -6.24 0.45 10.52
C MET A 76 -5.07 0.03 9.65
N ARG A 77 -5.01 0.57 8.42
CA ARG A 77 -3.87 0.44 7.53
C ARG A 77 -3.29 1.81 7.18
N ALA A 78 -1.98 1.89 7.05
CA ALA A 78 -1.32 3.05 6.48
C ALA A 78 -1.65 3.15 4.99
N VAL A 79 -1.98 4.36 4.53
CA VAL A 79 -2.18 4.71 3.12
C VAL A 79 -1.37 5.95 2.79
N HIS A 80 -1.08 6.17 1.51
CA HIS A 80 -0.34 7.34 1.04
C HIS A 80 -1.22 8.16 0.10
N LEU A 81 -1.53 9.39 0.49
CA LEU A 81 -2.42 10.30 -0.24
C LEU A 81 -1.60 11.27 -1.08
N CYS A 82 -1.94 11.40 -2.35
CA CYS A 82 -1.37 12.40 -3.23
C CYS A 82 -2.07 13.75 -3.01
N PRO A 83 -1.34 14.87 -2.81
CA PRO A 83 -1.97 16.18 -2.68
C PRO A 83 -2.73 16.62 -3.94
N ASP A 84 -2.36 16.10 -5.12
CA ASP A 84 -3.02 16.43 -6.38
C ASP A 84 -4.18 15.48 -6.70
N CYS A 85 -4.00 14.16 -6.53
CA CYS A 85 -5.01 13.17 -6.89
C CYS A 85 -6.02 12.85 -5.76
N ASP A 86 -5.61 12.99 -4.49
CA ASP A 86 -6.41 12.65 -3.30
C ASP A 86 -6.73 13.89 -2.45
N ALA A 87 -6.77 15.08 -3.06
CA ALA A 87 -6.87 16.37 -2.36
C ALA A 87 -7.99 16.42 -1.32
N GLU A 88 -9.19 15.92 -1.66
CA GLU A 88 -10.34 15.87 -0.76
C GLU A 88 -10.09 14.97 0.46
N GLN A 89 -9.55 13.77 0.24
CA GLN A 89 -9.24 12.84 1.33
C GLN A 89 -8.13 13.42 2.22
N LEU A 90 -7.15 14.09 1.63
CA LEU A 90 -6.09 14.76 2.37
C LEU A 90 -6.63 15.93 3.21
N GLU A 91 -7.60 16.72 2.71
CA GLU A 91 -8.27 17.74 3.51
C GLU A 91 -9.01 17.13 4.71
N ILE A 92 -9.78 16.06 4.48
CA ILE A 92 -10.49 15.35 5.56
C ILE A 92 -9.50 14.86 6.61
N TRP A 93 -8.41 14.23 6.19
CA TRP A 93 -7.36 13.76 7.09
C TRP A 93 -6.72 14.90 7.89
N ASN A 94 -6.36 16.01 7.23
CA ASN A 94 -5.73 17.15 7.89
C ASN A 94 -6.66 17.85 8.90
N ARG A 95 -7.98 17.83 8.67
CA ARG A 95 -8.97 18.44 9.56
C ARG A 95 -9.42 17.51 10.69
N SER A 96 -9.30 16.19 10.52
CA SER A 96 -9.86 15.21 11.44
C SER A 96 -8.79 14.44 12.21
N ASN A 97 -9.01 14.22 13.50
CA ASN A 97 -8.20 13.28 14.29
C ASN A 97 -8.75 11.84 14.19
N THR A 98 -9.29 11.46 13.03
CA THR A 98 -9.96 10.17 12.83
C THR A 98 -9.47 9.53 11.53
N PRO A 99 -9.26 8.20 11.50
CA PRO A 99 -8.89 7.51 10.26
C PRO A 99 -9.89 7.78 9.14
N LEU A 100 -9.39 7.81 7.91
CA LEU A 100 -10.23 7.81 6.72
C LEU A 100 -11.16 6.60 6.72
N ARG A 101 -12.35 6.80 6.17
CA ARG A 101 -13.35 5.74 6.00
C ARG A 101 -12.80 4.63 5.09
N PRO A 102 -13.29 3.39 5.23
CA PRO A 102 -12.99 2.33 4.26
C PRO A 102 -13.39 2.76 2.85
N GLU A 103 -12.65 2.29 1.85
CA GLU A 103 -12.99 2.55 0.43
C GLU A 103 -14.19 1.71 -0.02
N GLU A 104 -14.30 0.51 0.52
CA GLU A 104 -15.39 -0.42 0.31
C GLU A 104 -15.94 -0.87 1.67
N LEU A 105 -17.26 -1.00 1.77
CA LEU A 105 -17.92 -1.51 2.97
C LEU A 105 -18.16 -3.02 2.82
N PRO A 106 -18.05 -3.80 3.91
CA PRO A 106 -18.34 -5.22 3.85
C PRO A 106 -19.79 -5.45 3.41
N HIS A 107 -19.95 -6.20 2.32
CA HIS A 107 -21.24 -6.70 1.84
C HIS A 107 -21.61 -8.00 2.58
N ASP A 108 -22.90 -8.35 2.62
CA ASP A 108 -23.28 -9.66 3.16
C ASP A 108 -22.72 -10.76 2.25
N ALA A 109 -22.17 -11.83 2.85
CA ALA A 109 -21.89 -13.05 2.10
C ALA A 109 -23.24 -13.71 1.78
N ASP A 110 -23.55 -13.86 0.49
CA ASP A 110 -24.72 -14.63 0.00
C ASP A 110 -24.71 -16.08 0.52
#